data_AF-A0A166SZ97-F1
#
_entry.id   AF-A0A166SZ97-F1
#
_cell.length_a   1.000
_cell.length_b   1.000
_cell.length_c   1.000
_cell.angle_alpha   90.00
_cell.angle_beta   90.00
_cell.angle_gamma   90.00
#
_symmetry.space_group_name_H-M   'P 1'
#
loop_
_entity.id
_entity.type
_entity.pdbx_description
1 polymer ?
#
loop_
_entity_poly.entity_id
_entity_poly.type
_entity_poly.pdbx_seq_one_letter_code
_entity_poly.pdbx_strand_id
1 'polypeptide(L)'
;MTLSVGTTGVIQPETGWQRSQYNEGRLIFIGTDWQLYDDNSGHLIKYQLGSLKHQVKFKFLGTKFRMIGCGRGYYSNQCKVIITSLKTNQIISNYTFNEHCTEDALNLTLVHESPAIPLDEYEVIIEETSGKNFNINSIDIENTGEFLAYIGQTLTAPEIGWQRIEDTNSIITYEGQWYIQTNNTYSGGSCHYSINKNSIVKFNFTGNKLRIIAGAAPNCSGNITITIDGIKYPFSEYESSLISSCLLFEKRDLANKEHSFMFCTNDENSSIYSVFDAIDIDSNGILKPYNPNLNKYLIMKNNQYYSVKDNSLTLLGIPTDDTQKEQWFNDYGVDDLKAVLLTPQSDGSKLIDNLDDKFEIRMMKPKD
;
A
#
# COMPACT_ATOMS: atom_id res chain seq x y z
N MET A 1 -7.06 9.07 -34.45
CA MET A 1 -7.26 10.54 -34.47
C MET A 1 -7.24 10.96 -33.02
N THR A 2 -6.47 11.97 -32.65
CA THR A 2 -6.36 12.41 -31.25
C THR A 2 -7.46 13.44 -30.99
N LEU A 3 -8.35 13.19 -30.03
CA LEU A 3 -9.37 14.14 -29.59
C LEU A 3 -8.71 15.44 -29.11
N SER A 4 -9.29 16.58 -29.49
CA SER A 4 -8.96 17.87 -28.91
C SER A 4 -9.89 18.21 -27.74
N VAL A 5 -9.40 18.99 -26.78
CA VAL A 5 -10.25 19.56 -25.73
C VAL A 5 -11.43 20.31 -26.36
N GLY A 6 -12.62 20.13 -25.80
CA GLY A 6 -13.88 20.64 -26.34
C GLY A 6 -14.57 19.71 -27.34
N THR A 7 -14.01 18.53 -27.66
CA THR A 7 -14.71 17.54 -28.47
C THR A 7 -15.94 17.02 -27.72
N THR A 8 -17.11 17.05 -28.36
CA THR A 8 -18.39 16.59 -27.81
C THR A 8 -18.76 15.20 -28.33
N GLY A 9 -19.69 14.51 -27.66
CA GLY A 9 -20.11 13.16 -28.04
C GLY A 9 -19.10 12.07 -27.65
N VAL A 10 -18.26 12.33 -26.65
CA VAL A 10 -17.23 11.39 -26.19
C VAL A 10 -17.85 10.32 -25.28
N ILE A 11 -18.66 9.45 -25.86
CA ILE A 11 -19.41 8.40 -25.16
C ILE A 11 -18.48 7.30 -24.64
N GLN A 12 -17.41 7.01 -25.37
CA GLN A 12 -16.38 6.02 -25.03
C GLN A 12 -14.99 6.66 -25.08
N PRO A 13 -14.03 6.15 -24.28
CA PRO A 13 -12.64 6.59 -24.38
C PRO A 13 -12.07 6.23 -25.77
N GLU A 14 -11.15 7.05 -26.26
CA GLU A 14 -10.43 6.75 -27.51
C GLU A 14 -9.53 5.51 -27.36
N THR A 15 -9.12 4.93 -28.49
CA THR A 15 -8.07 3.90 -28.49
C THR A 15 -6.82 4.41 -27.77
N GLY A 16 -6.33 3.62 -26.81
CA GLY A 16 -5.21 4.02 -25.94
C GLY A 16 -5.64 4.61 -24.60
N TRP A 17 -6.94 4.82 -24.38
CA TRP A 17 -7.51 5.33 -23.15
C TRP A 17 -8.48 4.33 -22.53
N GLN A 18 -8.58 4.36 -21.21
CA GLN A 18 -9.58 3.65 -20.43
C GLN A 18 -10.31 4.67 -19.56
N ARG A 19 -11.60 4.43 -19.31
CA ARG A 19 -12.48 5.34 -18.59
C ARG A 19 -12.87 4.75 -17.25
N SER A 20 -12.86 5.58 -16.20
CA SER A 20 -13.64 5.29 -15.00
C SER A 20 -14.76 6.28 -14.78
N GLN A 21 -15.98 5.76 -14.64
CA GLN A 21 -17.19 6.54 -14.43
C GLN A 21 -17.35 6.94 -12.96
N TYR A 22 -18.11 8.02 -12.72
CA TYR A 22 -18.35 8.56 -11.37
C TYR A 22 -18.89 7.56 -10.35
N ASN A 23 -19.51 6.46 -10.79
CA ASN A 23 -20.17 5.45 -9.96
C ASN A 23 -19.39 4.14 -9.82
N GLU A 24 -18.21 4.02 -10.43
CA GLU A 24 -17.38 2.79 -10.37
C GLU A 24 -16.47 2.74 -9.14
N GLY A 25 -16.63 3.68 -8.21
CA GLY A 25 -15.93 3.69 -6.93
C GLY A 25 -14.48 4.18 -6.96
N ARG A 26 -13.90 4.49 -8.12
CA ARG A 26 -12.51 5.01 -8.21
C ARG A 26 -12.39 6.52 -7.98
N LEU A 27 -13.50 7.25 -8.09
CA LEU A 27 -13.57 8.69 -7.88
C LEU A 27 -14.20 9.00 -6.52
N ILE A 28 -13.51 9.78 -5.70
CA ILE A 28 -14.02 10.31 -4.43
C ILE A 28 -14.52 11.72 -4.65
N PHE A 29 -15.76 11.97 -4.24
CA PHE A 29 -16.43 13.26 -4.36
C PHE A 29 -16.47 13.95 -3.00
N ILE A 30 -15.85 15.12 -2.90
CA ILE A 30 -15.76 15.91 -1.68
C ILE A 30 -16.64 17.16 -1.86
N GLY A 31 -17.41 17.49 -0.83
CA GLY A 31 -18.47 18.51 -0.87
C GLY A 31 -19.84 17.90 -0.58
N THR A 32 -20.82 18.74 -0.23
CA THR A 32 -22.19 18.32 0.08
C THR A 32 -23.12 18.54 -1.10
N ASP A 33 -24.27 17.88 -1.11
CA ASP A 33 -25.36 18.18 -2.05
C ASP A 33 -25.01 17.95 -3.53
N TRP A 34 -24.08 17.03 -3.83
CA TRP A 34 -23.85 16.56 -5.20
C TRP A 34 -25.14 16.01 -5.80
N GLN A 35 -25.49 16.51 -6.99
CA GLN A 35 -26.68 16.10 -7.73
C GLN A 35 -26.29 15.23 -8.93
N LEU A 36 -27.27 14.48 -9.44
CA LEU A 36 -27.16 13.74 -10.69
C LEU A 36 -28.12 14.33 -11.70
N TYR A 37 -27.62 14.56 -12.90
CA TYR A 37 -28.40 15.01 -14.05
C TYR A 37 -28.23 14.01 -15.19
N ASP A 38 -29.34 13.60 -15.79
CA ASP A 38 -29.37 12.81 -17.01
C ASP A 38 -29.23 13.74 -18.21
N ASP A 39 -28.21 13.50 -19.02
CA ASP A 39 -27.93 14.29 -20.21
C ASP A 39 -28.91 14.03 -21.38
N ASN A 40 -29.93 13.19 -21.14
CA ASN A 40 -30.92 12.68 -22.10
C ASN A 40 -30.31 11.77 -23.19
N SER A 41 -29.06 11.34 -23.00
CA SER A 41 -28.38 10.32 -23.81
C SER A 41 -28.09 9.04 -23.01
N GLY A 42 -28.64 8.95 -21.79
CA GLY A 42 -28.48 7.81 -20.90
C GLY A 42 -27.22 7.88 -20.03
N HIS A 43 -26.53 9.02 -19.99
CA HIS A 43 -25.38 9.24 -19.12
C HIS A 43 -25.75 10.17 -17.97
N LEU A 44 -25.45 9.71 -16.76
CA LEU A 44 -25.60 10.51 -15.56
C LEU A 44 -24.33 11.32 -15.31
N ILE A 45 -24.51 12.62 -15.07
CA ILE A 45 -23.43 13.56 -14.80
C ILE A 45 -23.57 14.01 -13.36
N LYS A 46 -22.49 13.91 -12.60
CA LYS A 46 -22.46 14.37 -11.22
C LYS A 46 -22.09 15.84 -11.21
N TYR A 47 -22.93 16.67 -10.62
CA TYR A 47 -22.75 18.12 -10.65
C TYR A 47 -23.13 18.80 -9.35
N GLN A 48 -22.68 20.04 -9.20
CA GLN A 48 -23.12 20.95 -8.16
C GLN A 48 -23.31 22.36 -8.71
N LEU A 49 -24.30 23.10 -8.21
CA LEU A 49 -24.54 24.50 -8.55
C LEU A 49 -23.84 25.47 -7.58
N GLY A 50 -23.18 26.50 -8.12
CA GLY A 50 -22.68 27.68 -7.39
C GLY A 50 -21.74 27.39 -6.21
N SER A 51 -20.62 26.71 -6.40
CA SER A 51 -19.81 26.26 -5.27
C SER A 51 -18.31 26.45 -5.39
N LEU A 52 -17.76 27.21 -4.43
CA LEU A 52 -16.38 27.09 -3.99
C LEU A 52 -16.28 25.88 -3.03
N LYS A 53 -15.28 25.00 -3.22
CA LYS A 53 -14.87 23.85 -2.36
C LYS A 53 -15.30 22.44 -2.79
N HIS A 54 -16.01 22.25 -3.91
CA HIS A 54 -16.25 20.89 -4.40
C HIS A 54 -14.99 20.34 -5.07
N GLN A 55 -14.67 19.08 -4.76
CA GLN A 55 -13.49 18.43 -5.29
C GLN A 55 -13.81 17.02 -5.76
N VAL A 56 -13.09 16.59 -6.78
CA VAL A 56 -13.02 15.19 -7.19
C VAL A 56 -11.59 14.73 -6.99
N LYS A 57 -11.44 13.56 -6.39
CA LYS A 57 -10.16 13.00 -6.01
C LYS A 57 -10.05 11.57 -6.53
N PHE A 58 -8.92 11.20 -7.11
CA PHE A 58 -8.66 9.84 -7.59
C PHE A 58 -7.17 9.52 -7.54
N LYS A 59 -6.83 8.23 -7.53
CA LYS A 59 -5.45 7.75 -7.66
C LYS A 59 -5.29 7.01 -8.98
N PHE A 60 -4.13 7.14 -9.61
CA PHE A 60 -3.81 6.40 -10.83
C PHE A 60 -2.31 6.17 -10.97
N LEU A 61 -1.94 5.08 -11.63
CA LEU A 61 -0.63 4.87 -12.23
C LEU A 61 -0.71 5.33 -13.69
N GLY A 62 0.18 6.21 -14.15
CA GLY A 62 0.18 6.63 -15.56
C GLY A 62 1.00 7.88 -15.84
N THR A 63 0.90 8.39 -17.07
CA THR A 63 1.61 9.63 -17.49
C THR A 63 0.68 10.79 -17.79
N LYS A 64 -0.63 10.54 -17.85
CA LYS A 64 -1.64 11.54 -18.20
C LYS A 64 -3.04 11.09 -17.79
N PHE A 65 -3.94 12.06 -17.60
CA PHE A 65 -5.37 11.82 -17.45
C PHE A 65 -6.20 12.85 -18.25
N ARG A 66 -7.46 12.52 -18.48
CA ARG A 66 -8.47 13.40 -19.08
C ARG A 66 -9.69 13.49 -18.20
N MET A 67 -10.33 14.65 -18.17
CA MET A 67 -11.60 14.87 -17.50
C MET A 67 -12.72 14.95 -18.53
N ILE A 68 -13.77 14.17 -18.28
CA ILE A 68 -14.96 14.13 -19.11
C ILE A 68 -16.13 14.68 -18.31
N GLY A 69 -16.84 15.64 -18.89
CA GLY A 69 -17.98 16.32 -18.28
C GLY A 69 -19.00 16.75 -19.33
N CYS A 70 -19.88 17.65 -18.94
CA CYS A 70 -20.88 18.29 -19.78
C CYS A 70 -20.37 19.64 -20.27
N GLY A 71 -20.55 19.92 -21.56
CA GLY A 71 -20.16 21.20 -22.18
C GLY A 71 -21.14 22.34 -21.96
N ARG A 72 -22.08 22.31 -20.99
CA ARG A 72 -23.06 23.39 -20.80
C ARG A 72 -22.41 24.69 -20.32
N GLY A 73 -22.70 25.82 -20.97
CA GLY A 73 -22.10 27.15 -20.71
C GLY A 73 -22.32 27.77 -19.31
N TYR A 74 -22.95 27.08 -18.37
CA TYR A 74 -23.14 27.52 -16.98
C TYR A 74 -22.23 26.80 -15.97
N TYR A 75 -21.41 25.82 -16.40
CA TYR A 75 -20.47 25.10 -15.55
C TYR A 75 -19.07 25.72 -15.52
N SER A 76 -18.25 25.30 -14.56
CA SER A 76 -17.13 25.99 -13.94
C SER A 76 -16.21 26.65 -14.95
N ASN A 77 -15.90 27.93 -14.73
CA ASN A 77 -14.97 28.62 -15.62
C ASN A 77 -13.51 28.42 -15.19
N GLN A 78 -13.24 27.81 -14.03
CA GLN A 78 -11.88 27.55 -13.57
C GLN A 78 -11.83 26.42 -12.55
N CYS A 79 -11.05 25.40 -12.87
CA CYS A 79 -10.68 24.33 -11.96
C CYS A 79 -9.17 24.38 -11.69
N LYS A 80 -8.77 23.91 -10.52
CA LYS A 80 -7.40 23.70 -10.11
C LYS A 80 -7.13 22.20 -10.04
N VAL A 81 -6.02 21.78 -10.63
CA VAL A 81 -5.51 20.41 -10.54
C VAL A 81 -4.29 20.40 -9.65
N ILE A 82 -4.28 19.50 -8.67
CA ILE A 82 -3.12 19.21 -7.82
C ILE A 82 -2.76 17.73 -8.05
N ILE A 83 -1.51 17.47 -8.42
CA ILE A 83 -0.98 16.11 -8.62
C ILE A 83 0.12 15.87 -7.58
N THR A 84 -0.07 14.88 -6.74
CA THR A 84 0.84 14.49 -5.66
C THR A 84 1.39 13.09 -5.94
N SER A 85 2.72 12.91 -5.87
CA SER A 85 3.33 11.58 -5.95
C SER A 85 2.96 10.76 -4.71
N LEU A 86 2.43 9.55 -4.91
CA LEU A 86 2.14 8.63 -3.81
C LEU A 86 3.40 8.08 -3.14
N LYS A 87 4.54 8.14 -3.84
CA LYS A 87 5.84 7.65 -3.34
C LYS A 87 6.52 8.67 -2.44
N THR A 88 6.58 9.93 -2.85
CA THR A 88 7.31 10.98 -2.12
C THR A 88 6.40 11.89 -1.29
N ASN A 89 5.09 11.80 -1.49
CA ASN A 89 4.09 12.71 -0.91
C ASN A 89 4.34 14.19 -1.27
N GLN A 90 5.00 14.45 -2.42
CA GLN A 90 5.26 15.80 -2.91
C GLN A 90 4.32 16.17 -4.05
N ILE A 91 3.89 17.43 -4.09
CA ILE A 91 3.14 18.00 -5.22
C ILE A 91 4.11 18.16 -6.39
N ILE A 92 3.85 17.43 -7.48
CA ILE A 92 4.67 17.47 -8.70
C ILE A 92 4.08 18.41 -9.77
N SER A 93 2.78 18.72 -9.67
CA SER A 93 2.10 19.61 -10.59
C SER A 93 0.93 20.30 -9.90
N ASN A 94 0.77 21.60 -10.16
CA ASN A 94 -0.30 22.42 -9.63
C ASN A 94 -0.62 23.52 -10.65
N TYR A 95 -1.76 23.41 -11.32
CA TYR A 95 -2.15 24.33 -12.40
C TYR A 95 -3.66 24.53 -12.43
N THR A 96 -4.09 25.56 -13.13
CA THR A 96 -5.50 25.82 -13.40
C THR A 96 -5.83 25.60 -14.86
N PHE A 97 -7.08 25.21 -15.12
CA PHE A 97 -7.65 25.15 -16.47
C PHE A 97 -9.08 25.68 -16.41
N ASN A 98 -9.59 26.15 -17.55
CA ASN A 98 -10.99 26.54 -17.67
C ASN A 98 -11.75 25.39 -18.34
N GLU A 99 -12.91 25.00 -17.81
CA GLU A 99 -13.71 23.97 -18.47
C GLU A 99 -14.17 24.50 -19.84
N HIS A 100 -13.87 23.77 -20.91
CA HIS A 100 -14.35 24.13 -22.24
C HIS A 100 -15.83 23.75 -22.36
N CYS A 101 -16.69 24.76 -22.41
CA CYS A 101 -18.13 24.62 -22.61
C CYS A 101 -18.54 25.17 -23.99
N THR A 102 -19.39 24.43 -24.72
CA THR A 102 -20.03 24.89 -25.97
C THR A 102 -21.53 25.02 -25.72
N GLU A 103 -22.13 26.16 -26.06
CA GLU A 103 -23.48 26.59 -25.64
C GLU A 103 -24.61 25.56 -25.85
N ASP A 104 -24.45 24.56 -26.73
CA ASP A 104 -25.50 23.60 -27.10
C ASP A 104 -25.23 22.12 -26.76
N ALA A 105 -24.19 21.78 -26.00
CA ALA A 105 -23.83 20.37 -25.79
C ALA A 105 -24.53 19.72 -24.58
N LEU A 106 -25.58 18.94 -24.85
CA LEU A 106 -26.07 17.87 -23.95
C LEU A 106 -25.13 16.65 -23.93
N ASN A 107 -24.01 16.68 -24.65
CA ASN A 107 -23.17 15.50 -24.84
C ASN A 107 -21.94 15.53 -23.92
N LEU A 108 -21.48 14.34 -23.53
CA LEU A 108 -20.18 14.15 -22.90
C LEU A 108 -19.07 14.81 -23.73
N THR A 109 -18.25 15.60 -23.05
CA THR A 109 -17.23 16.46 -23.65
C THR A 109 -15.88 16.19 -22.98
N LEU A 110 -14.80 16.16 -23.79
CA LEU A 110 -13.44 16.20 -23.26
C LEU A 110 -13.17 17.60 -22.72
N VAL A 111 -13.32 17.77 -21.41
CA VAL A 111 -13.22 19.08 -20.73
C VAL A 111 -11.78 19.48 -20.50
N HIS A 112 -10.91 18.50 -20.22
CA HIS A 112 -9.51 18.76 -19.93
C HIS A 112 -8.66 17.54 -20.24
N GLU A 113 -7.43 17.79 -20.67
CA GLU A 113 -6.36 16.80 -20.76
C GLU A 113 -5.16 17.33 -19.99
N SER A 114 -4.65 16.55 -19.04
CA SER A 114 -3.51 16.97 -18.24
C SER A 114 -2.25 17.13 -19.11
N PRO A 115 -1.30 17.99 -18.72
CA PRO A 115 0.06 17.87 -19.20
C PRO A 115 0.61 16.47 -18.94
N ALA A 116 1.54 16.01 -19.79
CA ALA A 116 2.26 14.77 -19.54
C ALA A 116 3.13 14.90 -18.29
N ILE A 117 3.13 13.88 -17.46
CA ILE A 117 3.95 13.72 -16.27
C ILE A 117 4.76 12.41 -16.38
N PRO A 118 5.87 12.24 -15.63
CA PRO A 118 6.57 10.95 -15.61
C PRO A 118 5.64 9.78 -15.24
N LEU A 119 5.96 8.57 -15.69
CA LEU A 119 5.22 7.38 -15.26
C LEU A 119 5.48 7.12 -13.77
N ASP A 120 4.45 7.29 -12.95
CA ASP A 120 4.48 6.98 -11.52
C ASP A 120 3.03 6.85 -11.00
N GLU A 121 2.89 6.53 -9.72
CA GLU A 121 1.62 6.49 -9.02
C GLU A 121 1.31 7.85 -8.38
N TYR A 122 0.13 8.39 -8.71
CA TYR A 122 -0.27 9.74 -8.31
C TYR A 122 -1.63 9.76 -7.63
N GLU A 123 -1.79 10.74 -6.74
CA GLU A 123 -3.08 11.22 -6.29
C GLU A 123 -3.39 12.54 -6.99
N VAL A 124 -4.59 12.65 -7.56
CA VAL A 124 -5.06 13.86 -8.25
C VAL A 124 -6.25 14.41 -7.48
N ILE A 125 -6.23 15.72 -7.25
CA ILE A 125 -7.36 16.52 -6.79
C ILE A 125 -7.71 17.52 -7.89
N ILE A 126 -8.97 17.51 -8.32
CA ILE A 126 -9.57 18.53 -9.18
C ILE A 126 -10.55 19.33 -8.33
N GLU A 127 -10.32 20.63 -8.21
CA GLU A 127 -11.08 21.54 -7.35
C GLU A 127 -11.71 22.65 -8.18
N GLU A 128 -13.01 22.94 -7.97
CA GLU A 128 -13.65 24.14 -8.51
C GLU A 128 -13.15 25.39 -7.75
N THR A 129 -12.70 26.41 -8.49
CA THR A 129 -12.16 27.64 -7.88
C THR A 129 -12.87 28.92 -8.33
N SER A 130 -13.81 28.86 -9.27
CA SER A 130 -14.49 30.04 -9.82
C SER A 130 -15.81 30.41 -9.11
N GLY A 131 -16.26 29.59 -8.16
CA GLY A 131 -17.55 29.74 -7.48
C GLY A 131 -18.76 29.46 -8.37
N LYS A 132 -18.54 28.77 -9.50
CA LYS A 132 -19.57 28.38 -10.47
C LYS A 132 -19.96 26.92 -10.27
N ASN A 133 -20.72 26.36 -11.20
CA ASN A 133 -21.19 24.99 -11.11
C ASN A 133 -20.04 24.02 -11.43
N PHE A 134 -19.81 22.98 -10.67
CA PHE A 134 -18.79 21.97 -10.98
C PHE A 134 -19.47 20.73 -11.54
N ASN A 135 -18.93 20.12 -12.60
CA ASN A 135 -19.51 18.90 -13.13
C ASN A 135 -18.45 17.92 -13.61
N ILE A 136 -18.72 16.64 -13.42
CA ILE A 136 -17.88 15.57 -13.93
C ILE A 136 -18.75 14.34 -14.19
N ASN A 137 -18.42 13.62 -15.26
CA ASN A 137 -18.97 12.31 -15.54
C ASN A 137 -17.94 11.21 -15.29
N SER A 138 -16.72 11.41 -15.79
CA SER A 138 -15.69 10.37 -15.76
C SER A 138 -14.28 10.96 -15.88
N ILE A 139 -13.30 10.12 -15.56
CA ILE A 139 -11.89 10.36 -15.82
C ILE A 139 -11.42 9.30 -16.81
N ASP A 140 -10.67 9.71 -17.83
CA ASP A 140 -9.92 8.77 -18.66
C ASP A 140 -8.44 8.79 -18.25
N ILE A 141 -7.79 7.65 -18.28
CA ILE A 141 -6.33 7.50 -18.16
C ILE A 141 -5.81 6.68 -19.33
N GLU A 142 -4.51 6.72 -19.57
CA GLU A 142 -3.89 5.88 -20.60
C GLU A 142 -4.05 4.39 -20.26
N ASN A 143 -4.22 3.55 -21.27
CA ASN A 143 -4.42 2.10 -21.10
C ASN A 143 -3.18 1.35 -20.59
N THR A 144 -2.00 1.99 -20.61
CA THR A 144 -0.78 1.48 -19.99
C THR A 144 -0.75 1.67 -18.48
N GLY A 145 -1.68 2.46 -17.95
CA GLY A 145 -1.86 2.71 -16.52
C GLY A 145 -3.03 1.95 -15.91
N GLU A 146 -3.41 2.33 -14.70
CA GLU A 146 -4.62 1.84 -14.03
C GLU A 146 -5.10 2.84 -12.96
N PHE A 147 -6.38 2.76 -12.59
CA PHE A 147 -6.91 3.45 -11.42
C PHE A 147 -6.56 2.67 -10.16
N LEU A 148 -6.11 3.38 -9.11
CA LEU A 148 -5.69 2.76 -7.86
C LEU A 148 -6.78 2.88 -6.78
N ALA A 149 -6.84 1.90 -5.88
CA ALA A 149 -7.75 1.86 -4.75
C ALA A 149 -7.36 2.83 -3.63
N TYR A 150 -8.37 3.32 -2.93
CA TYR A 150 -8.21 3.88 -1.60
C TYR A 150 -8.38 2.81 -0.52
N ILE A 151 -7.84 3.08 0.66
CA ILE A 151 -8.18 2.29 1.86
C ILE A 151 -9.70 2.34 2.04
N GLY A 152 -10.31 1.19 2.31
CA GLY A 152 -11.77 1.01 2.40
C GLY A 152 -12.45 0.63 1.09
N GLN A 153 -11.71 0.52 -0.02
CA GLN A 153 -12.26 0.09 -1.31
C GLN A 153 -11.90 -1.35 -1.66
N THR A 154 -12.78 -2.01 -2.42
CA THR A 154 -12.53 -3.34 -2.98
C THR A 154 -11.32 -3.33 -3.94
N LEU A 155 -10.44 -4.31 -3.75
CA LEU A 155 -9.24 -4.57 -4.55
C LEU A 155 -9.12 -6.09 -4.79
N THR A 156 -9.83 -6.60 -5.80
CA THR A 156 -9.91 -8.04 -6.10
C THR A 156 -8.65 -8.64 -6.69
N ALA A 157 -7.80 -7.84 -7.34
CA ALA A 157 -6.52 -8.24 -7.92
C ALA A 157 -5.43 -7.24 -7.49
N PRO A 158 -4.15 -7.66 -7.42
CA PRO A 158 -3.06 -6.74 -7.14
C PRO A 158 -2.92 -5.73 -8.28
N GLU A 159 -2.69 -4.47 -7.91
CA GLU A 159 -2.34 -3.38 -8.84
C GLU A 159 -0.96 -3.65 -9.49
N ILE A 160 -0.72 -3.06 -10.65
CA ILE A 160 0.56 -3.07 -11.37
C ILE A 160 1.71 -2.68 -10.42
N GLY A 161 2.76 -3.48 -10.43
CA GLY A 161 3.90 -3.31 -9.53
C GLY A 161 3.70 -3.89 -8.13
N TRP A 162 2.56 -4.56 -7.88
CA TRP A 162 2.28 -5.33 -6.68
C TRP A 162 2.13 -6.83 -7.00
N GLN A 163 2.40 -7.68 -6.01
CA GLN A 163 2.04 -9.09 -6.04
C GLN A 163 1.18 -9.44 -4.82
N ARG A 164 0.13 -10.23 -5.04
CA ARG A 164 -0.77 -10.77 -4.01
C ARG A 164 -0.17 -12.04 -3.43
N ILE A 165 -0.10 -12.12 -2.11
CA ILE A 165 0.22 -13.35 -1.39
C ILE A 165 -0.95 -13.73 -0.49
N GLU A 166 -1.49 -14.93 -0.70
CA GLU A 166 -2.63 -15.47 0.04
C GLU A 166 -2.21 -15.98 1.43
N ASP A 167 -3.16 -15.98 2.36
CA ASP A 167 -3.07 -16.54 3.72
C ASP A 167 -2.52 -17.97 3.79
N THR A 168 -2.82 -18.78 2.77
CA THR A 168 -2.38 -20.18 2.67
C THR A 168 -0.90 -20.35 2.33
N ASN A 169 -0.14 -19.27 2.11
CA ASN A 169 1.28 -19.37 1.81
C ASN A 169 2.05 -20.00 2.99
N SER A 170 2.76 -21.10 2.73
CA SER A 170 3.44 -21.91 3.76
C SER A 170 4.58 -21.19 4.51
N ILE A 171 5.01 -20.01 4.04
CA ILE A 171 6.02 -19.19 4.72
C ILE A 171 5.40 -18.42 5.89
N ILE A 172 4.09 -18.17 5.85
CA ILE A 172 3.35 -17.44 6.87
C ILE A 172 3.22 -18.33 8.12
N THR A 173 3.62 -17.78 9.27
CA THR A 173 3.52 -18.48 10.55
C THR A 173 2.33 -17.95 11.35
N TYR A 174 1.48 -18.86 11.80
CA TYR A 174 0.33 -18.58 12.65
C TYR A 174 0.59 -19.09 14.08
N GLU A 175 0.46 -18.23 15.08
CA GLU A 175 0.54 -18.58 16.50
C GLU A 175 -0.76 -18.24 17.22
N GLY A 176 -1.11 -19.04 18.24
CA GLY A 176 -2.42 -18.99 18.89
C GLY A 176 -3.45 -19.83 18.15
N GLN A 177 -4.73 -19.51 18.35
CA GLN A 177 -5.82 -20.25 17.73
C GLN A 177 -6.35 -19.51 16.50
N TRP A 178 -6.18 -20.15 15.35
CA TRP A 178 -6.67 -19.71 14.05
C TRP A 178 -7.58 -20.77 13.44
N TYR A 179 -8.60 -20.32 12.74
CA TYR A 179 -9.55 -21.15 12.01
C TYR A 179 -9.50 -20.77 10.54
N ILE A 180 -9.78 -21.73 9.66
CA ILE A 180 -9.85 -21.49 8.22
C ILE A 180 -11.32 -21.39 7.82
N GLN A 181 -11.64 -20.38 7.02
CA GLN A 181 -12.94 -20.25 6.38
C GLN A 181 -12.77 -20.21 4.87
N THR A 182 -13.54 -20.99 4.13
CA THR A 182 -13.53 -21.02 2.66
C THR A 182 -14.76 -20.29 2.12
N ASN A 183 -14.54 -19.28 1.28
CA ASN A 183 -15.59 -18.53 0.58
C ASN A 183 -14.96 -17.77 -0.61
N ASN A 184 -15.66 -17.73 -1.75
CA ASN A 184 -15.23 -17.00 -2.95
C ASN A 184 -15.16 -15.47 -2.76
N THR A 185 -15.65 -14.93 -1.63
CA THR A 185 -15.50 -13.50 -1.29
C THR A 185 -14.13 -13.15 -0.71
N TYR A 186 -13.35 -14.14 -0.27
CA TYR A 186 -11.98 -13.97 0.20
C TYR A 186 -11.00 -14.06 -0.98
N SER A 187 -9.87 -13.39 -0.85
CA SER A 187 -8.76 -13.55 -1.80
C SER A 187 -8.31 -15.02 -1.78
N GLY A 188 -7.97 -15.58 -2.94
CA GLY A 188 -7.61 -17.00 -3.05
C GLY A 188 -8.72 -18.02 -2.68
N GLY A 189 -9.91 -17.58 -2.24
CA GLY A 189 -11.04 -18.42 -1.85
C GLY A 189 -11.06 -18.86 -0.37
N SER A 190 -10.11 -18.40 0.46
CA SER A 190 -10.08 -18.69 1.90
C SER A 190 -9.48 -17.57 2.71
N CYS A 191 -9.74 -17.58 4.02
CA CYS A 191 -9.01 -16.76 4.98
C CYS A 191 -8.70 -17.56 6.25
N HIS A 192 -7.72 -17.07 7.00
CA HIS A 192 -7.50 -17.45 8.39
C HIS A 192 -8.11 -16.39 9.30
N TYR A 193 -8.96 -16.81 10.23
CA TYR A 193 -9.55 -15.89 11.21
C TYR A 193 -9.31 -16.36 12.65
N SER A 194 -9.34 -15.40 13.57
CA SER A 194 -9.30 -15.65 15.00
C SER A 194 -10.35 -14.81 15.73
N ILE A 195 -10.84 -15.36 16.83
CA ILE A 195 -11.73 -14.70 17.81
C ILE A 195 -11.06 -14.60 19.19
N ASN A 196 -9.76 -14.89 19.24
CA ASN A 196 -8.97 -14.97 20.46
C ASN A 196 -7.91 -13.88 20.46
N LYS A 197 -7.73 -13.24 21.62
CA LYS A 197 -6.66 -12.27 21.87
C LYS A 197 -5.28 -12.92 21.78
N ASN A 198 -4.28 -12.14 21.36
CA ASN A 198 -2.88 -12.55 21.22
C ASN A 198 -2.66 -13.68 20.19
N SER A 199 -3.57 -13.84 19.23
CA SER A 199 -3.32 -14.65 18.05
C SER A 199 -2.48 -13.84 17.08
N ILE A 200 -1.44 -14.46 16.53
CA ILE A 200 -0.40 -13.78 15.77
C ILE A 200 -0.28 -14.40 14.38
N VAL A 201 -0.13 -13.54 13.37
CA VAL A 201 0.43 -13.90 12.05
C VAL A 201 1.76 -13.21 11.90
N LYS A 202 2.80 -13.92 11.44
CA LYS A 202 4.14 -13.34 11.30
C LYS A 202 4.93 -13.94 10.15
N PHE A 203 5.69 -13.09 9.49
CA PHE A 203 6.58 -13.41 8.37
C PHE A 203 7.54 -12.24 8.14
N ASN A 204 8.53 -12.44 7.28
CA ASN A 204 9.32 -11.37 6.72
C ASN A 204 8.98 -11.18 5.24
N PHE A 205 9.21 -9.98 4.70
CA PHE A 205 9.07 -9.69 3.28
C PHE A 205 10.20 -8.79 2.80
N THR A 206 10.55 -8.85 1.52
CA THR A 206 11.46 -7.89 0.88
C THR A 206 10.70 -6.88 0.05
N GLY A 207 11.12 -5.63 0.07
CA GLY A 207 10.52 -4.55 -0.71
C GLY A 207 10.49 -3.24 0.06
N ASN A 208 9.82 -2.23 -0.50
CA ASN A 208 9.62 -0.91 0.08
C ASN A 208 8.16 -0.63 0.45
N LYS A 209 7.24 -1.57 0.20
CA LYS A 209 5.81 -1.37 0.41
C LYS A 209 5.06 -2.66 0.76
N LEU A 210 3.97 -2.51 1.51
CA LEU A 210 3.08 -3.60 1.92
C LEU A 210 1.63 -3.09 2.06
N ARG A 211 0.68 -3.93 1.67
CA ARG A 211 -0.76 -3.77 1.92
C ARG A 211 -1.34 -4.99 2.59
N ILE A 212 -2.47 -4.80 3.28
CA ILE A 212 -3.32 -5.90 3.78
C ILE A 212 -4.65 -5.82 3.06
N ILE A 213 -5.05 -6.96 2.47
CA ILE A 213 -6.31 -7.15 1.77
C ILE A 213 -7.14 -8.16 2.56
N ALA A 214 -8.31 -7.76 3.05
CA ALA A 214 -9.23 -8.68 3.72
C ALA A 214 -10.68 -8.19 3.62
N GLY A 215 -11.62 -9.03 4.04
CA GLY A 215 -13.01 -8.61 4.22
C GLY A 215 -13.14 -7.63 5.40
N ALA A 216 -13.91 -6.57 5.23
CA ALA A 216 -14.28 -5.66 6.31
C ALA A 216 -15.78 -5.72 6.58
N ALA A 217 -16.18 -5.76 7.84
CA ALA A 217 -17.59 -5.95 8.22
C ALA A 217 -17.89 -5.48 9.66
N PRO A 218 -19.17 -5.31 10.05
CA PRO A 218 -19.54 -4.84 11.39
C PRO A 218 -19.14 -5.79 12.53
N ASN A 219 -18.94 -7.08 12.22
CA ASN A 219 -18.51 -8.10 13.16
C ASN A 219 -16.99 -8.35 13.10
N CYS A 220 -16.23 -7.61 12.31
CA CYS A 220 -14.78 -7.68 12.30
C CYS A 220 -14.16 -6.75 13.35
N SER A 221 -12.95 -7.06 13.78
CA SER A 221 -12.23 -6.35 14.84
C SER A 221 -11.83 -4.97 14.38
N GLY A 222 -12.13 -3.96 15.20
CA GLY A 222 -11.57 -2.61 15.08
C GLY A 222 -10.25 -2.42 15.84
N ASN A 223 -9.70 -3.49 16.41
CA ASN A 223 -8.63 -3.44 17.40
C ASN A 223 -7.61 -4.55 17.16
N ILE A 224 -6.80 -4.34 16.12
CA ILE A 224 -5.66 -5.18 15.76
C ILE A 224 -4.40 -4.30 15.77
N THR A 225 -3.25 -4.92 16.02
CA THR A 225 -1.95 -4.24 15.91
C THR A 225 -1.10 -4.87 14.82
N ILE A 226 -0.70 -4.07 13.84
CA ILE A 226 0.33 -4.41 12.88
C ILE A 226 1.67 -3.92 13.41
N THR A 227 2.72 -4.72 13.27
CA THR A 227 4.09 -4.33 13.61
C THR A 227 4.99 -4.57 12.41
N ILE A 228 5.67 -3.53 11.94
CA ILE A 228 6.67 -3.62 10.86
C ILE A 228 7.99 -3.12 11.43
N ASP A 229 9.03 -3.96 11.41
CA ASP A 229 10.35 -3.64 11.97
C ASP A 229 10.29 -3.11 13.42
N GLY A 230 9.42 -3.72 14.24
CA GLY A 230 9.19 -3.32 15.63
C GLY A 230 8.33 -2.07 15.82
N ILE A 231 7.98 -1.35 14.74
CA ILE A 231 7.10 -0.18 14.77
C ILE A 231 5.65 -0.63 14.71
N LYS A 232 4.84 -0.21 15.68
CA LYS A 232 3.42 -0.57 15.79
C LYS A 232 2.50 0.41 15.07
N TYR A 233 1.50 -0.13 14.39
CA TYR A 233 0.44 0.60 13.70
C TYR A 233 -0.93 0.05 14.15
N PRO A 234 -1.90 0.92 14.47
CA PRO A 234 -3.27 0.47 14.71
C PRO A 234 -3.89 -0.03 13.40
N PHE A 235 -4.71 -1.07 13.49
CA PHE A 235 -5.40 -1.66 12.36
C PHE A 235 -6.83 -2.05 12.73
N SER A 236 -7.73 -1.86 11.77
CA SER A 236 -9.16 -2.10 11.91
C SER A 236 -9.69 -2.74 10.64
N GLU A 237 -10.44 -3.82 10.81
CA GLU A 237 -11.25 -4.49 9.80
C GLU A 237 -12.74 -4.17 9.98
N TYR A 238 -13.08 -3.40 11.02
CA TYR A 238 -14.45 -2.96 11.25
C TYR A 238 -14.90 -1.99 10.15
N GLU A 239 -16.05 -2.29 9.56
CA GLU A 239 -16.79 -1.39 8.68
C GLU A 239 -18.29 -1.48 8.96
N SER A 240 -19.04 -0.41 8.68
CA SER A 240 -20.49 -0.39 8.93
C SER A 240 -21.30 -1.32 7.99
N SER A 241 -20.66 -1.81 6.92
CA SER A 241 -21.24 -2.73 5.95
C SER A 241 -20.15 -3.67 5.42
N LEU A 242 -20.55 -4.83 4.89
CA LEU A 242 -19.61 -5.80 4.33
C LEU A 242 -18.94 -5.24 3.06
N ILE A 243 -17.61 -5.23 3.05
CA ILE A 243 -16.79 -4.97 1.87
C ILE A 243 -15.87 -6.18 1.67
N SER A 244 -16.08 -6.92 0.59
CA SER A 244 -15.25 -8.08 0.23
C SER A 244 -13.93 -7.64 -0.42
N SER A 245 -12.85 -8.37 -0.12
CA SER A 245 -11.50 -8.14 -0.67
C SER A 245 -11.11 -6.66 -0.63
N CYS A 246 -11.13 -6.05 0.55
CA CYS A 246 -10.94 -4.62 0.78
C CYS A 246 -9.46 -4.30 1.05
N LEU A 247 -8.95 -3.22 0.47
CA LEU A 247 -7.66 -2.63 0.88
C LEU A 247 -7.82 -1.98 2.25
N LEU A 248 -7.25 -2.56 3.29
CA LEU A 248 -7.46 -2.09 4.68
C LEU A 248 -6.24 -1.43 5.30
N PHE A 249 -5.05 -1.75 4.81
CA PHE A 249 -3.80 -1.14 5.26
C PHE A 249 -2.86 -0.93 4.08
N GLU A 250 -2.09 0.15 4.13
CA GLU A 250 -1.08 0.47 3.13
C GLU A 250 0.11 1.18 3.78
N LYS A 251 1.32 0.70 3.48
CA LYS A 251 2.59 1.33 3.82
C LYS A 251 3.46 1.34 2.56
N ARG A 252 3.93 2.52 2.13
CA ARG A 252 4.61 2.73 0.82
C ARG A 252 6.02 3.32 0.93
N ASP A 253 6.41 3.73 2.13
CA ASP A 253 7.61 4.51 2.45
C ASP A 253 8.61 3.70 3.29
N LEU A 254 8.71 2.38 3.04
CA LEU A 254 9.73 1.56 3.66
C LEU A 254 11.05 1.66 2.85
N ALA A 255 12.17 1.42 3.52
CA ALA A 255 13.45 1.21 2.83
C ALA A 255 13.36 -0.07 1.96
N ASN A 256 14.11 -0.18 0.86
CA ASN A 256 13.97 -1.34 -0.03
C ASN A 256 14.78 -2.55 0.45
N LYS A 257 14.41 -3.11 1.60
CA LYS A 257 15.17 -4.17 2.28
C LYS A 257 14.25 -5.30 2.73
N GLU A 258 14.80 -6.21 3.54
CA GLU A 258 13.97 -7.14 4.30
C GLU A 258 13.30 -6.44 5.49
N HIS A 259 12.04 -6.77 5.70
CA HIS A 259 11.20 -6.26 6.77
C HIS A 259 10.57 -7.41 7.55
N SER A 260 10.51 -7.26 8.86
CA SER A 260 9.73 -8.14 9.72
C SER A 260 8.29 -7.62 9.82
N PHE A 261 7.30 -8.50 9.69
CA PHE A 261 5.89 -8.19 9.81
C PHE A 261 5.23 -9.06 10.88
N MET A 262 4.34 -8.46 11.67
CA MET A 262 3.51 -9.15 12.63
C MET A 262 2.11 -8.52 12.69
N PHE A 263 1.07 -9.34 12.62
CA PHE A 263 -0.32 -9.01 12.90
C PHE A 263 -0.68 -9.62 14.25
N CYS A 264 -1.26 -8.85 15.18
CA CYS A 264 -1.64 -9.32 16.51
C CYS A 264 -3.07 -8.89 16.86
N THR A 265 -3.92 -9.87 17.20
CA THR A 265 -5.30 -9.63 17.66
C THR A 265 -5.31 -9.11 19.10
N ASN A 266 -6.16 -8.12 19.40
CA ASN A 266 -6.26 -7.56 20.75
C ASN A 266 -7.61 -7.79 21.43
N ASP A 267 -8.63 -8.19 20.68
CA ASP A 267 -9.97 -8.44 21.22
C ASP A 267 -10.12 -9.83 21.83
N GLU A 268 -10.91 -9.92 22.89
CA GLU A 268 -11.23 -11.16 23.62
C GLU A 268 -12.71 -11.58 23.47
N ASN A 269 -13.46 -10.91 22.59
CA ASN A 269 -14.86 -11.19 22.32
C ASN A 269 -15.01 -12.24 21.22
N SER A 270 -15.59 -13.40 21.56
CA SER A 270 -15.79 -14.52 20.64
C SER A 270 -16.74 -14.22 19.46
N SER A 271 -17.43 -13.08 19.48
CA SER A 271 -18.31 -12.61 18.39
C SER A 271 -17.63 -11.62 17.44
N ILE A 272 -16.37 -11.25 17.71
CA ILE A 272 -15.60 -10.29 16.91
C ILE A 272 -14.45 -11.03 16.24
N TYR A 273 -14.38 -10.93 14.91
CA TYR A 273 -13.46 -11.69 14.07
C TYR A 273 -12.27 -10.83 13.68
N SER A 274 -11.05 -11.34 13.83
CA SER A 274 -9.86 -10.79 13.17
C SER A 274 -9.50 -11.70 12.00
N VAL A 275 -9.37 -11.14 10.79
CA VAL A 275 -9.30 -11.89 9.53
C VAL A 275 -8.01 -11.57 8.79
N PHE A 276 -7.14 -12.57 8.66
CA PHE A 276 -6.00 -12.51 7.78
C PHE A 276 -6.30 -13.28 6.49
N ASP A 277 -6.40 -12.56 5.37
CA ASP A 277 -6.83 -13.08 4.07
C ASP A 277 -5.70 -13.00 3.04
N ALA A 278 -5.20 -11.80 2.73
CA ALA A 278 -4.04 -11.65 1.87
C ALA A 278 -3.25 -10.37 2.15
N ILE A 279 -2.06 -10.33 1.57
CA ILE A 279 -1.21 -9.13 1.52
C ILE A 279 -0.82 -8.82 0.08
N ASP A 280 -0.54 -7.56 -0.21
CA ASP A 280 0.22 -7.19 -1.40
C ASP A 280 1.60 -6.67 -0.99
N ILE A 281 2.65 -7.12 -1.67
CA ILE A 281 4.03 -6.59 -1.56
C ILE A 281 4.52 -6.14 -2.95
N ASP A 282 5.73 -5.57 -3.05
CA ASP A 282 6.34 -5.25 -4.35
C ASP A 282 6.29 -6.45 -5.30
N SER A 283 6.05 -6.22 -6.59
CA SER A 283 5.95 -7.28 -7.62
C SER A 283 7.15 -8.24 -7.70
N ASN A 284 8.33 -7.82 -7.23
CA ASN A 284 9.55 -8.63 -7.14
C ASN A 284 9.95 -8.97 -5.69
N GLY A 285 9.11 -8.59 -4.72
CA GLY A 285 9.27 -8.94 -3.31
C GLY A 285 9.22 -10.44 -3.06
N ILE A 286 9.78 -10.86 -1.93
CA ILE A 286 9.87 -12.28 -1.56
C ILE A 286 9.43 -12.40 -0.11
N LEU A 287 8.50 -13.31 0.18
CA LEU A 287 8.21 -13.73 1.55
C LEU A 287 9.33 -14.60 2.10
N LYS A 288 9.65 -14.41 3.37
CA LYS A 288 10.64 -15.18 4.12
C LYS A 288 10.08 -15.60 5.48
N PRO A 289 10.58 -16.70 6.07
CA PRO A 289 10.23 -17.07 7.44
C PRO A 289 10.49 -15.89 8.39
N TYR A 290 9.64 -15.75 9.41
CA TYR A 290 9.75 -14.65 10.35
C TYR A 290 11.11 -14.64 11.07
N ASN A 291 11.83 -13.53 10.94
CA ASN A 291 13.01 -13.21 11.72
C ASN A 291 12.99 -11.70 12.08
N PRO A 292 12.66 -11.34 13.32
CA PRO A 292 12.63 -9.93 13.74
C PRO A 292 14.04 -9.32 13.88
N ASN A 293 15.06 -10.17 14.01
CA ASN A 293 16.43 -9.77 14.21
C ASN A 293 17.17 -9.82 12.87
N LEU A 294 16.98 -8.78 12.05
CA LEU A 294 17.54 -8.71 10.71
C LEU A 294 19.03 -8.31 10.68
N ASN A 295 19.55 -7.78 11.77
CA ASN A 295 20.97 -7.45 11.87
C ASN A 295 21.78 -8.70 12.20
N LYS A 296 22.90 -8.87 11.50
CA LYS A 296 23.87 -9.92 11.81
C LYS A 296 24.98 -9.35 12.68
N TYR A 297 25.34 -10.07 13.73
CA TYR A 297 26.39 -9.69 14.67
C TYR A 297 27.56 -10.66 14.62
N LEU A 298 28.76 -10.09 14.59
CA LEU A 298 30.03 -10.76 14.88
C LEU A 298 30.70 -10.01 16.03
N ILE A 299 31.71 -10.62 16.64
CA ILE A 299 32.57 -9.89 17.59
C ILE A 299 33.99 -9.80 17.04
N MET A 300 34.76 -8.83 17.51
CA MET A 300 36.09 -8.55 17.00
C MET A 300 37.06 -8.32 18.16
N LYS A 301 38.30 -8.81 18.03
CA LYS A 301 39.39 -8.52 18.97
C LYS A 301 40.69 -8.42 18.19
N ASN A 302 41.49 -7.38 18.43
CA ASN A 302 42.76 -7.15 17.73
C ASN A 302 42.63 -7.23 16.19
N ASN A 303 41.59 -6.60 15.63
CA ASN A 303 41.22 -6.63 14.21
C ASN A 303 40.83 -8.00 13.62
N GLN A 304 40.77 -9.05 14.44
CA GLN A 304 40.28 -10.37 14.03
C GLN A 304 38.81 -10.50 14.35
N TYR A 305 38.03 -11.00 13.39
CA TYR A 305 36.62 -11.33 13.54
C TYR A 305 36.46 -12.73 14.13
N TYR A 306 35.43 -12.86 14.95
CA TYR A 306 35.02 -14.11 15.57
C TYR A 306 33.52 -14.29 15.39
N SER A 307 33.13 -15.53 15.12
CA SER A 307 31.75 -15.99 15.25
C SER A 307 31.49 -16.42 16.69
N VAL A 308 30.28 -16.14 17.17
CA VAL A 308 29.73 -16.68 18.43
C VAL A 308 28.62 -17.70 18.17
N LYS A 309 28.39 -18.06 16.90
CA LYS A 309 27.35 -18.99 16.47
C LYS A 309 27.53 -20.35 17.15
N ASP A 310 26.42 -21.06 17.31
CA ASP A 310 26.39 -22.39 17.93
C ASP A 310 26.94 -22.41 19.37
N ASN A 311 26.82 -21.26 20.07
CA ASN A 311 27.29 -21.05 21.43
C ASN A 311 28.81 -21.28 21.61
N SER A 312 29.61 -21.00 20.57
CA SER A 312 31.06 -21.23 20.54
C SER A 312 31.81 -20.03 19.98
N LEU A 313 32.97 -19.71 20.56
CA LEU A 313 33.84 -18.64 20.07
C LEU A 313 34.79 -19.16 18.99
N THR A 314 34.50 -18.85 17.73
CA THR A 314 35.27 -19.34 16.57
C THR A 314 36.00 -18.19 15.87
N LEU A 315 37.33 -18.27 15.75
CA LEU A 315 38.14 -17.29 15.02
C LEU A 315 37.91 -17.41 13.51
N LEU A 316 37.51 -16.30 12.87
CA LEU A 316 37.41 -16.17 11.41
C LEU A 316 38.66 -15.53 10.80
N GLY A 317 39.30 -14.62 11.53
CA GLY A 317 40.52 -13.93 11.10
C GLY A 317 40.28 -12.49 10.65
N ILE A 318 41.17 -11.95 9.82
CA ILE A 318 41.04 -10.61 9.23
C ILE A 318 40.47 -10.78 7.81
N PRO A 319 39.34 -10.16 7.45
CA PRO A 319 38.79 -10.32 6.11
C PRO A 319 39.71 -9.66 5.08
N THR A 320 39.85 -10.27 3.90
CA THR A 320 40.68 -9.76 2.81
C THR A 320 40.09 -8.50 2.18
N ASP A 321 38.77 -8.38 2.20
CA ASP A 321 37.99 -7.27 1.63
C ASP A 321 36.58 -7.20 2.24
N ASP A 322 35.80 -6.20 1.82
CA ASP A 322 34.42 -6.01 2.29
C ASP A 322 33.47 -7.12 1.81
N THR A 323 33.78 -7.82 0.72
CA THR A 323 32.95 -8.91 0.20
C THR A 323 33.06 -10.13 1.11
N GLN A 324 34.28 -10.51 1.49
CA GLN A 324 34.51 -11.59 2.45
C GLN A 324 33.93 -11.24 3.82
N LYS A 325 34.06 -9.98 4.24
CA LYS A 325 33.47 -9.51 5.50
C LYS A 325 31.94 -9.67 5.48
N GLU A 326 31.27 -9.24 4.42
CA GLU A 326 29.84 -9.42 4.24
C GLU A 326 29.44 -10.89 4.25
N GLN A 327 30.18 -11.73 3.51
CA GLN A 327 29.97 -13.18 3.54
C GLN A 327 30.06 -13.73 4.96
N TRP A 328 31.04 -13.30 5.75
CA TRP A 328 31.17 -13.76 7.14
C TRP A 328 30.00 -13.37 8.02
N PHE A 329 29.47 -12.15 7.89
CA PHE A 329 28.26 -11.77 8.61
C PHE A 329 27.06 -12.63 8.23
N ASN A 330 26.91 -12.97 6.94
CA ASN A 330 25.81 -13.81 6.47
C ASN A 330 25.94 -15.27 6.94
N ASP A 331 27.14 -15.86 6.82
CA ASP A 331 27.38 -17.28 7.09
C ASP A 331 27.54 -17.57 8.60
N TYR A 332 28.25 -16.68 9.30
CA TYR A 332 28.71 -16.87 10.68
C TYR A 332 28.16 -15.86 11.69
N GLY A 333 27.48 -14.80 11.23
CA GLY A 333 26.86 -13.83 12.12
C GLY A 333 25.63 -14.39 12.83
N VAL A 334 25.39 -13.93 14.05
CA VAL A 334 24.21 -14.28 14.84
C VAL A 334 23.16 -13.17 14.78
N ASP A 335 21.88 -13.53 14.79
CA ASP A 335 20.78 -12.57 14.76
C ASP A 335 20.53 -11.94 16.14
N ASP A 336 20.60 -12.74 17.21
CA ASP A 336 20.42 -12.30 18.59
C ASP A 336 21.70 -12.51 19.41
N LEU A 337 22.54 -11.49 19.45
CA LEU A 337 23.80 -11.53 20.19
C LEU A 337 23.56 -11.74 21.69
N LYS A 338 22.49 -11.16 22.26
CA LYS A 338 22.20 -11.27 23.69
C LYS A 338 21.82 -12.70 24.06
N ALA A 339 20.96 -13.33 23.27
CA ALA A 339 20.58 -14.72 23.48
C ALA A 339 21.80 -15.63 23.43
N VAL A 340 22.66 -15.48 22.40
CA VAL A 340 23.85 -16.30 22.24
C VAL A 340 24.85 -16.10 23.37
N LEU A 341 25.14 -14.85 23.76
CA LEU A 341 26.14 -14.57 24.80
C LEU A 341 25.72 -14.98 26.21
N LEU A 342 24.41 -15.00 26.50
CA LEU A 342 23.89 -15.18 27.86
C LEU A 342 23.26 -16.56 28.12
N THR A 343 23.06 -17.38 27.09
CA THR A 343 22.52 -18.73 27.24
C THR A 343 23.53 -19.63 27.94
N PRO A 344 23.18 -20.23 29.09
CA PRO A 344 24.07 -21.15 29.78
C PRO A 344 24.36 -22.41 28.95
N GLN A 345 25.60 -22.84 28.97
CA GLN A 345 26.04 -24.15 28.47
C GLN A 345 25.68 -25.25 29.48
N SER A 346 25.91 -26.51 29.10
CA SER A 346 25.63 -27.68 29.94
C SER A 346 26.38 -27.66 31.28
N ASP A 347 27.51 -26.96 31.35
CA ASP A 347 28.31 -26.79 32.56
C ASP A 347 27.92 -25.54 33.39
N GLY A 348 26.91 -24.79 32.95
CA GLY A 348 26.43 -23.56 33.58
C GLY A 348 27.21 -22.30 33.21
N SER A 349 28.32 -22.40 32.48
CA SER A 349 29.06 -21.24 31.98
C SER A 349 28.32 -20.56 30.83
N LYS A 350 28.58 -19.27 30.62
CA LYS A 350 28.06 -18.50 29.47
C LYS A 350 29.21 -18.07 28.58
N LEU A 351 28.95 -17.89 27.29
CA LEU A 351 29.99 -17.46 26.36
C LEU A 351 30.57 -16.08 26.75
N ILE A 352 29.74 -15.20 27.31
CA ILE A 352 30.17 -13.89 27.81
C ILE A 352 31.24 -13.96 28.90
N ASP A 353 31.29 -15.04 29.68
CA ASP A 353 32.25 -15.20 30.78
C ASP A 353 33.69 -15.35 30.27
N ASN A 354 33.85 -15.71 28.98
CA ASN A 354 35.14 -15.87 28.30
C ASN A 354 35.56 -14.64 27.49
N LEU A 355 34.77 -13.56 27.52
CA LEU A 355 35.06 -12.33 26.80
C LEU A 355 35.63 -11.28 27.77
N ASP A 356 36.78 -10.71 27.40
CA ASP A 356 37.37 -9.56 28.11
C ASP A 356 36.95 -8.22 27.47
N ASP A 357 37.39 -7.12 28.07
CA ASP A 357 37.10 -5.74 27.65
C ASP A 357 37.69 -5.36 26.27
N LYS A 358 38.46 -6.24 25.64
CA LYS A 358 39.07 -6.04 24.33
C LYS A 358 38.20 -6.55 23.18
N PHE A 359 37.08 -7.23 23.47
CA PHE A 359 36.13 -7.61 22.44
C PHE A 359 35.19 -6.46 22.10
N GLU A 360 34.98 -6.27 20.80
CA GLU A 360 34.09 -5.26 20.24
C GLU A 360 32.95 -5.93 19.48
N ILE A 361 31.75 -5.37 19.57
CA ILE A 361 30.59 -5.84 18.81
C ILE A 361 30.64 -5.22 17.41
N ARG A 362 30.47 -6.06 16.38
CA ARG A 362 30.33 -5.62 15.00
C ARG A 362 28.97 -6.05 14.48
N MET A 363 28.31 -5.14 13.78
CA MET A 363 26.96 -5.31 13.27
C MET A 363 26.96 -5.05 11.77
N MET A 364 26.32 -5.93 11.02
CA MET A 364 25.96 -5.70 9.64
C MET A 364 24.44 -5.54 9.56
N LYS A 365 24.01 -4.39 9.05
CA LYS A 365 22.62 -4.17 8.69
C LYS A 365 22.33 -4.88 7.36
N PRO A 366 21.09 -5.34 7.12
CA PRO A 366 20.66 -5.71 5.78
C PRO A 366 21.00 -4.57 4.81
N LYS A 367 21.43 -4.91 3.59
CA LYS A 367 21.60 -3.90 2.52
C LYS A 367 20.23 -3.27 2.23
N ASP A 368 20.24 -1.94 2.11
CA ASP A 368 19.10 -1.10 1.72
C ASP A 368 18.75 -1.20 0.22
#